data_AF-A0A4R0ID94-F1
#
_entry.id   AF-A0A4R0ID94-F1
#
_cell.length_a   1.000
_cell.length_b   1.000
_cell.length_c   1.000
_cell.angle_alpha   90.00
_cell.angle_beta   90.00
_cell.angle_gamma   90.00
#
_symmetry.space_group_name_H-M   'P 1'
#
loop_
_entity.id
_entity.type
_entity.pdbx_description
1 polymer ?
#
loop_
_entity_poly.entity_id
_entity_poly.type
_entity_poly.pdbx_seq_one_letter_code
_entity_poly.pdbx_strand_id
1 'polypeptide(L)'
;MDSHVLEAGHAPTPFTAAEIRDATRVGKSITRRVESAGAEPFLLISTYVECDDAGATLERSRRSLDGAPLGEPQVLKATWLDLQRHASFAAADTTIEPVRIETAIGPLDCLRYTVRDGGTDEIFWFATSLPGMPIQQLTRTDGQIVESVLVVDYTT
;
A
#
# COMPACT_ATOMS: atom_id res chain seq x y z
N MET A 1 17.92 15.06 -10.81
CA MET A 1 17.18 13.83 -11.09
C MET A 1 15.90 13.89 -10.27
N ASP A 2 14.81 13.38 -10.82
CA ASP A 2 13.55 13.29 -10.10
C ASP A 2 13.67 12.22 -9.00
N SER A 3 13.48 12.60 -7.73
CA SER A 3 13.58 11.69 -6.58
C SER A 3 12.47 10.64 -6.53
N HIS A 4 11.42 10.80 -7.33
CA HIS A 4 10.39 9.79 -7.50
C HIS A 4 10.82 8.67 -8.46
N VAL A 5 11.84 8.88 -9.30
CA VAL A 5 12.34 7.88 -10.25
C VAL A 5 13.60 7.22 -9.68
N LEU A 6 13.46 5.98 -9.22
CA LEU A 6 14.56 5.24 -8.61
C LEU A 6 15.50 4.58 -9.63
N GLU A 7 14.97 4.20 -10.79
CA GLU A 7 15.68 3.42 -11.81
C GLU A 7 15.35 3.92 -13.22
N ALA A 8 16.31 3.84 -14.13
CA ALA A 8 16.08 4.21 -15.53
C ALA A 8 15.06 3.26 -16.16
N GLY A 9 14.05 3.81 -16.84
CA GLY A 9 12.97 3.03 -17.44
C GLY A 9 11.82 2.69 -16.48
N HIS A 10 11.86 3.15 -15.23
CA HIS A 10 10.77 3.01 -14.27
C HIS A 10 9.88 4.24 -14.24
N ALA A 11 8.60 4.03 -13.93
CA ALA A 11 7.64 5.08 -13.67
C ALA A 11 7.99 5.81 -12.35
N PRO A 12 7.57 7.09 -12.17
CA PRO A 12 7.75 7.77 -10.90
C PRO A 12 6.93 7.06 -9.80
N THR A 13 7.57 6.81 -8.67
CA THR A 13 6.93 6.36 -7.43
C THR A 13 5.97 7.45 -6.91
N PRO A 14 4.86 7.10 -6.23
CA PRO A 14 3.89 8.07 -5.75
C PRO A 14 4.46 8.99 -4.65
N PHE A 15 5.43 8.48 -3.89
CA PHE A 15 6.08 9.19 -2.80
C PHE A 15 7.56 8.86 -2.77
N THR A 16 8.38 9.85 -2.42
CA THR A 16 9.80 9.67 -2.09
C THR A 16 9.99 9.02 -0.71
N ALA A 17 11.17 8.45 -0.48
CA ALA A 17 11.57 7.96 0.84
C ALA A 17 11.46 9.05 1.93
N ALA A 18 11.74 10.31 1.59
CA ALA A 18 11.62 11.45 2.51
C ALA A 18 10.15 11.74 2.87
N GLU A 19 9.25 11.77 1.88
CA GLU A 19 7.82 11.97 2.12
C GLU A 19 7.21 10.83 2.96
N ILE A 20 7.62 9.58 2.69
CA ILE A 20 7.19 8.42 3.49
C ILE A 20 7.66 8.56 4.93
N ARG A 21 8.93 8.96 5.15
CA ARG A 21 9.49 9.20 6.49
C ARG A 21 8.75 10.29 7.22
N ASP A 22 8.56 11.46 6.60
CA ASP A 22 7.90 12.62 7.21
C ASP A 22 6.44 12.33 7.59
N ALA A 23 5.76 11.48 6.82
CA ALA A 23 4.38 11.08 7.10
C ALA A 23 4.25 9.91 8.09
N THR A 24 5.35 9.35 8.59
CA THR A 24 5.35 8.12 9.38
C THR A 24 5.94 8.34 10.76
N ARG A 25 5.24 7.83 11.77
CA ARG A 25 5.62 7.93 13.17
C ARG A 25 5.18 6.69 13.94
N VAL A 26 5.82 6.45 15.07
CA VAL A 26 5.43 5.38 15.99
C VAL A 26 3.97 5.57 16.41
N GLY A 27 3.20 4.49 16.39
CA GLY A 27 1.76 4.49 16.69
C GLY A 27 0.86 4.63 15.47
N LYS A 28 1.39 5.09 14.32
CA LYS A 28 0.65 5.09 13.06
C LYS A 28 0.16 3.67 12.78
N SER A 29 -1.13 3.51 12.55
CA SER A 29 -1.76 2.22 12.31
C SER A 29 -2.70 2.26 11.12
N ILE A 30 -2.61 1.26 10.27
CA ILE A 30 -3.41 1.14 9.04
C ILE A 30 -4.10 -0.22 9.08
N THR A 31 -5.43 -0.21 9.15
CA THR A 31 -6.24 -1.43 9.08
C THR A 31 -6.74 -1.61 7.66
N ARG A 32 -6.43 -2.77 7.07
CA ARG A 32 -6.86 -3.13 5.72
C ARG A 32 -7.76 -4.35 5.77
N ARG A 33 -8.86 -4.32 5.03
CA ARG A 33 -9.64 -5.51 4.71
C ARG A 33 -9.02 -6.17 3.49
N VAL A 34 -8.70 -7.46 3.61
CA VAL A 34 -8.16 -8.28 2.52
C VAL A 34 -9.23 -9.30 2.14
N GLU A 35 -9.56 -9.35 0.86
CA GLU A 35 -10.44 -10.35 0.27
C GLU A 35 -9.71 -11.03 -0.89
N SER A 36 -9.60 -12.35 -0.85
CA SER A 36 -8.96 -13.14 -1.90
C SER A 36 -9.93 -14.21 -2.39
N ALA A 37 -9.92 -14.53 -3.67
CA ALA A 37 -10.82 -15.52 -4.25
C ALA A 37 -10.63 -16.90 -3.60
N GLY A 38 -11.72 -17.46 -3.07
CA GLY A 38 -11.71 -18.78 -2.41
C GLY A 38 -11.15 -18.80 -0.99
N ALA A 39 -10.86 -17.64 -0.40
CA ALA A 39 -10.41 -17.52 1.00
C ALA A 39 -11.37 -16.66 1.82
N GLU A 40 -11.44 -16.94 3.12
CA GLU A 40 -12.19 -16.09 4.05
C GLU A 40 -11.51 -14.71 4.18
N PRO A 41 -12.28 -13.61 4.12
CA PRO A 41 -11.74 -12.27 4.28
C PRO A 41 -11.25 -12.01 5.71
N PHE A 42 -10.23 -11.17 5.82
CA PHE A 42 -9.64 -10.83 7.12
C PHE A 42 -9.19 -9.36 7.18
N LEU A 43 -8.93 -8.88 8.39
CA LEU A 43 -8.32 -7.59 8.66
C LEU A 43 -6.82 -7.75 8.87
N LEU A 44 -6.03 -6.98 8.12
CA LEU A 44 -4.59 -6.85 8.28
C LEU A 44 -4.27 -5.48 8.88
N ILE A 45 -3.81 -5.49 10.13
CA ILE A 45 -3.46 -4.30 10.89
C ILE A 45 -1.95 -4.15 10.86
N SER A 46 -1.47 -3.07 10.25
CA SER A 46 -0.05 -2.67 10.30
C SER A 46 0.13 -1.53 11.29
N THR A 47 0.96 -1.70 12.31
CA THR A 47 1.31 -0.64 13.26
C THR A 47 2.80 -0.39 13.22
N TYR A 48 3.19 0.87 13.06
CA TYR A 48 4.59 1.29 13.16
C TYR A 48 4.99 1.34 14.63
N VAL A 49 5.93 0.49 15.04
CA VAL A 49 6.35 0.35 16.46
C VAL A 49 7.69 1.01 16.75
N GLU A 50 8.53 1.17 15.73
CA GLU A 50 9.78 1.94 15.80
C GLU A 50 9.97 2.70 14.49
N CYS A 51 10.49 3.92 14.55
CA CYS A 51 10.87 4.72 13.40
C CYS A 51 12.15 5.49 13.73
N ASP A 52 13.10 5.50 12.82
CA ASP A 52 14.34 6.26 12.93
C ASP A 52 14.73 6.87 11.58
N ASP A 53 15.93 7.45 11.51
CA ASP A 53 16.43 8.10 10.30
C ASP A 53 16.64 7.12 9.13
N ALA A 54 16.86 5.83 9.42
CA ALA A 54 17.15 4.81 8.43
C ALA A 54 15.89 4.09 7.94
N GLY A 55 14.89 3.90 8.79
CA GLY A 55 13.68 3.18 8.43
C GLY A 55 12.67 3.05 9.55
N ALA A 56 11.87 1.98 9.45
CA ALA A 56 10.86 1.67 10.44
C ALA A 56 10.71 0.17 10.70
N THR A 57 10.24 -0.14 11.90
CA THR A 57 9.75 -1.46 12.30
C THR A 57 8.22 -1.42 12.30
N LEU A 58 7.59 -2.33 11.54
CA LEU A 58 6.14 -2.53 11.51
C LEU A 58 5.79 -3.86 12.16
N GLU A 59 4.82 -3.85 13.05
CA GLU A 59 4.10 -5.05 13.45
C GLU A 59 2.87 -5.24 12.56
N ARG A 60 2.65 -6.47 12.08
CA ARG A 60 1.49 -6.87 11.28
C ARG A 60 0.73 -7.97 11.99
N SER A 61 -0.53 -7.71 12.34
CA SER A 61 -1.43 -8.72 12.88
C SER A 61 -2.60 -8.98 11.94
N ARG A 62 -3.06 -10.23 11.91
CA ARG A 62 -4.26 -10.64 11.16
C ARG A 62 -5.39 -10.93 12.12
N ARG A 63 -6.58 -10.46 11.80
CA ARG A 63 -7.81 -10.75 12.55
C ARG A 63 -8.93 -11.15 11.62
N SER A 64 -9.82 -12.03 12.04
CA SER A 64 -11.09 -12.24 11.37
C SER A 64 -11.95 -10.99 11.45
N LEU A 65 -13.04 -10.96 10.67
CA LEU A 65 -13.93 -9.80 10.63
C LEU A 65 -14.69 -9.54 11.94
N ASP A 66 -14.82 -10.55 12.79
CA ASP A 66 -15.37 -10.43 14.16
C ASP A 66 -14.30 -10.05 15.20
N GLY A 67 -13.04 -9.90 14.78
CA GLY A 67 -11.95 -9.39 15.60
C GLY A 67 -11.08 -10.45 16.29
N ALA A 68 -11.33 -11.75 16.08
CA ALA A 68 -10.47 -12.80 16.63
C ALA A 68 -9.09 -12.84 15.94
N PRO A 69 -7.98 -13.04 16.66
CA PRO A 69 -6.65 -13.14 16.05
C PRO A 69 -6.53 -14.41 15.19
N LEU A 70 -5.92 -14.27 14.00
CA LEU A 70 -5.69 -15.36 13.03
C LEU A 70 -4.24 -15.87 13.01
N GLY A 71 -3.53 -15.69 14.13
CA GLY A 71 -2.13 -16.08 14.30
C GLY A 71 -1.32 -15.03 15.04
N GLU A 72 -0.04 -15.33 15.25
CA GLU A 72 0.90 -14.42 15.89
C GLU A 72 1.23 -13.21 15.01
N PRO A 73 1.41 -12.02 15.59
CA PRO A 73 1.90 -10.86 14.86
C PRO A 73 3.28 -11.10 14.23
N GLN A 74 3.49 -10.51 13.05
CA GLN A 74 4.77 -10.52 12.35
C GLN A 74 5.45 -9.16 12.51
N VAL A 75 6.77 -9.16 12.76
CA VAL A 75 7.57 -7.94 12.81
C VAL A 75 8.40 -7.83 11.54
N LEU A 76 8.29 -6.71 10.84
CA LEU A 76 9.04 -6.40 9.63
C LEU A 76 9.85 -5.14 9.83
N LYS A 77 11.11 -5.15 9.36
CA LYS A 77 11.97 -3.96 9.30
C LYS A 77 12.18 -3.60 7.85
N ALA A 78 12.05 -2.32 7.51
CA ALA A 78 12.27 -1.80 6.17
C ALA A 78 12.95 -0.44 6.25
N THR A 79 13.88 -0.17 5.33
CA THR A 79 14.39 1.19 5.15
C THR A 79 13.35 2.06 4.46
N TRP A 80 13.46 3.39 4.58
CA TRP A 80 12.59 4.30 3.84
C TRP A 80 12.67 4.11 2.32
N LEU A 81 13.87 3.78 1.82
CA LEU A 81 14.08 3.48 0.42
C LEU A 81 13.46 2.14 0.00
N ASP A 82 13.48 1.11 0.86
CA ASP A 82 12.77 -0.15 0.58
C ASP A 82 11.26 0.07 0.47
N LEU A 83 10.70 0.94 1.31
CA LEU A 83 9.29 1.30 1.22
C LEU A 83 8.94 2.04 -0.08
N GLN A 84 9.80 2.97 -0.53
CA GLN A 84 9.65 3.65 -1.82
C GLN A 84 9.75 2.66 -3.00
N ARG A 85 10.70 1.73 -2.95
CA ARG A 85 10.95 0.73 -4.01
C ARG A 85 9.74 -0.15 -4.30
N HIS A 86 8.86 -0.40 -3.33
CA HIS A 86 7.64 -1.19 -3.56
C HIS A 86 6.72 -0.64 -4.65
N ALA A 87 6.83 0.66 -4.98
CA ALA A 87 6.04 1.30 -6.03
C ALA A 87 6.86 1.68 -7.28
N SER A 88 8.08 1.15 -7.40
CA SER A 88 8.97 1.39 -8.54
C SER A 88 8.70 0.36 -9.64
N PHE A 89 7.76 0.67 -10.53
CA PHE A 89 7.34 -0.24 -11.60
C PHE A 89 7.93 0.15 -12.96
N ALA A 90 8.06 -0.82 -13.88
CA ALA A 90 8.48 -0.55 -15.25
C ALA A 90 7.53 0.45 -15.94
N ALA A 91 8.09 1.50 -16.54
CA ALA A 91 7.29 2.56 -17.16
C ALA A 91 6.50 2.07 -18.38
N ALA A 92 7.04 1.09 -19.11
CA ALA A 92 6.40 0.52 -20.29
C ALA A 92 5.06 -0.17 -19.95
N ASP A 93 4.93 -0.66 -18.73
CA ASP A 93 3.81 -1.50 -18.28
C ASP A 93 2.88 -0.79 -17.30
N THR A 94 3.18 0.48 -16.97
CA THR A 94 2.48 1.24 -15.94
C THR A 94 1.74 2.44 -16.52
N THR A 95 0.45 2.57 -16.22
CA THR A 95 -0.31 3.80 -16.46
C THR A 95 -0.67 4.46 -15.13
N ILE A 96 -0.49 5.78 -15.04
CA ILE A 96 -0.77 6.58 -13.84
C ILE A 96 -1.81 7.64 -14.17
N GLU A 97 -2.88 7.71 -13.38
CA GLU A 97 -3.98 8.66 -13.60
C GLU A 97 -4.43 9.29 -12.27
N PRO A 98 -4.69 10.61 -12.23
CA PRO A 98 -5.34 11.23 -11.07
C PRO A 98 -6.81 10.79 -11.02
N VAL A 99 -7.28 10.42 -9.84
CA VAL A 99 -8.67 10.02 -9.61
C VAL A 99 -9.10 10.40 -8.20
N ARG A 100 -10.38 10.72 -8.03
CA ARG A 100 -11.01 10.87 -6.72
C ARG A 100 -11.88 9.66 -6.45
N ILE A 101 -11.73 9.05 -5.27
CA ILE A 101 -12.53 7.89 -4.86
C ILE A 101 -13.16 8.10 -3.49
N GLU A 102 -14.29 7.43 -3.25
CA GLU A 102 -14.92 7.32 -1.95
C GLU A 102 -14.34 6.10 -1.22
N THR A 103 -13.97 6.25 0.05
CA THR A 103 -13.40 5.18 0.88
C THR A 103 -14.06 5.15 2.25
N ALA A 104 -13.77 4.09 3.02
CA ALA A 104 -14.22 3.99 4.41
C ALA A 104 -13.63 5.09 5.32
N ILE A 105 -12.50 5.69 4.94
CA ILE A 105 -11.86 6.79 5.67
C ILE A 105 -12.17 8.17 5.04
N GLY A 106 -13.18 8.23 4.16
CA GLY A 106 -13.63 9.45 3.49
C GLY A 106 -13.18 9.57 2.02
N PRO A 107 -13.58 10.65 1.33
CA PRO A 107 -13.17 10.91 -0.04
C PRO A 107 -11.69 11.28 -0.13
N LEU A 108 -10.97 10.71 -1.09
CA LEU A 108 -9.53 10.93 -1.26
C LEU A 108 -9.17 11.20 -2.73
N ASP A 109 -8.30 12.19 -2.94
CA ASP A 109 -7.62 12.42 -4.22
C ASP A 109 -6.38 11.52 -4.31
N CYS A 110 -6.36 10.66 -5.33
CA CYS A 110 -5.40 9.58 -5.50
C CYS A 110 -4.68 9.64 -6.83
N LEU A 111 -3.50 9.04 -6.87
CA LEU A 111 -2.89 8.54 -8.10
C LEU A 111 -3.25 7.05 -8.24
N ARG A 112 -3.93 6.69 -9.33
CA ARG A 112 -4.20 5.30 -9.69
C ARG A 112 -3.10 4.79 -10.61
N TYR A 113 -2.38 3.78 -10.15
CA TYR A 113 -1.42 3.04 -10.92
C TYR A 113 -2.10 1.77 -11.42
N THR A 114 -1.97 1.46 -12.70
CA THR A 114 -2.30 0.15 -13.27
C THR A 114 -1.01 -0.40 -13.86
N VAL A 115 -0.50 -1.46 -13.26
CA VAL A 115 0.72 -2.18 -13.66
C VAL A 115 0.29 -3.48 -14.32
N ARG A 116 0.71 -3.69 -15.57
CA ARG A 116 0.35 -4.87 -16.35
C ARG A 116 1.53 -5.85 -16.39
N ASP A 117 1.31 -7.08 -15.99
CA ASP A 117 2.30 -8.15 -16.13
C ASP A 117 1.64 -9.38 -16.74
N GLY A 118 1.78 -9.50 -18.07
CA GLY A 118 1.17 -10.59 -18.84
C GLY A 118 -0.35 -10.64 -18.69
N GLY A 119 -0.86 -11.69 -18.05
CA GLY A 119 -2.29 -11.91 -17.80
C GLY A 119 -2.81 -11.31 -16.48
N THR A 120 -1.95 -10.62 -15.73
CA THR A 120 -2.28 -10.04 -14.43
C THR A 120 -2.15 -8.52 -14.45
N ASP A 121 -3.17 -7.83 -13.96
CA ASP A 121 -3.13 -6.39 -13.68
C ASP A 121 -3.10 -6.18 -12.16
N GLU A 122 -2.10 -5.44 -11.68
CA GLU A 122 -2.08 -4.90 -10.32
C GLU A 122 -2.44 -3.42 -10.35
N ILE A 123 -3.49 -3.05 -9.62
CA ILE A 123 -4.01 -1.69 -9.59
C ILE A 123 -3.91 -1.16 -8.18
N PHE A 124 -3.26 0.00 -8.03
CA PHE A 124 -3.02 0.65 -6.75
C PHE A 124 -3.57 2.06 -6.76
N TRP A 125 -4.16 2.47 -5.64
CA TRP A 125 -4.59 3.85 -5.42
C TRP A 125 -3.81 4.43 -4.26
N PHE A 126 -2.93 5.39 -4.57
CA PHE A 126 -2.14 6.10 -3.58
C PHE A 126 -2.80 7.46 -3.30
N ALA A 127 -3.33 7.63 -2.09
CA ALA A 127 -3.91 8.91 -1.68
C ALA A 127 -2.81 9.94 -1.49
N THR A 128 -2.86 11.02 -2.27
CA THR A 128 -1.79 12.03 -2.34
C THR A 128 -1.55 12.74 -1.00
N SER A 129 -2.56 12.78 -0.13
CA SER A 129 -2.48 13.33 1.23
C SER A 129 -1.98 12.34 2.28
N LEU A 130 -1.77 11.07 1.95
CA LEU A 130 -1.36 10.01 2.88
C LEU A 130 -0.13 9.25 2.37
N PRO A 131 1.08 9.86 2.38
CA PRO A 131 2.29 9.19 1.93
C PRO A 131 2.53 7.85 2.64
N GLY A 132 2.80 6.82 1.83
CA GLY A 132 3.01 5.44 2.29
C GLY A 132 2.27 4.41 1.43
N MET A 133 1.63 3.44 2.10
CA MET A 133 0.91 2.34 1.45
C MET A 133 -0.29 2.83 0.62
N PRO A 134 -0.68 2.11 -0.44
CA PRO A 134 -1.90 2.42 -1.17
C PRO A 134 -3.13 2.28 -0.26
N ILE A 135 -4.13 3.15 -0.46
CA ILE A 135 -5.40 3.08 0.28
C ILE A 135 -6.34 1.99 -0.27
N GLN A 136 -6.05 1.50 -1.47
CA GLN A 136 -6.75 0.43 -2.14
C GLN A 136 -5.79 -0.25 -3.12
N GLN A 137 -5.87 -1.57 -3.19
CA GLN A 137 -5.18 -2.41 -4.16
C GLN A 137 -6.17 -3.43 -4.73
N LEU A 138 -6.02 -3.73 -6.01
CA LEU A 138 -6.80 -4.75 -6.71
C LEU A 138 -5.84 -5.57 -7.58
N THR A 139 -5.95 -6.89 -7.49
CA THR A 139 -5.28 -7.79 -8.41
C THR A 139 -6.32 -8.43 -9.31
N ARG A 140 -6.13 -8.33 -10.62
CA ARG A 140 -6.95 -8.99 -11.62
C ARG A 140 -6.12 -10.00 -12.41
N THR A 141 -6.65 -11.19 -12.61
CA THR A 141 -6.06 -12.19 -13.51
C THR A 141 -7.10 -12.57 -14.54
N ASP A 142 -6.73 -12.53 -15.82
CA ASP A 142 -7.64 -12.81 -16.95
C ASP A 142 -8.95 -12.01 -16.88
N GLY A 143 -8.87 -10.76 -16.41
CA GLY A 143 -10.00 -9.85 -16.25
C GLY A 143 -10.88 -10.09 -15.00
N GLN A 144 -10.61 -11.12 -14.20
CA GLN A 144 -11.33 -11.41 -12.96
C GLN A 144 -10.57 -10.88 -11.74
N ILE A 145 -11.29 -10.30 -10.78
CA ILE A 145 -10.69 -9.86 -9.51
C ILE A 145 -10.38 -11.10 -8.68
N VAL A 146 -9.10 -11.30 -8.37
CA VAL A 146 -8.63 -12.42 -7.54
C VAL A 146 -8.23 -11.96 -6.13
N GLU A 147 -7.91 -10.67 -5.97
CA GLU A 147 -7.65 -10.06 -4.67
C GLU A 147 -8.08 -8.60 -4.63
N SER A 148 -8.59 -8.17 -3.48
CA SER A 148 -8.78 -6.76 -3.16
C SER A 148 -8.30 -6.46 -1.74
N VAL A 149 -7.63 -5.32 -1.59
CA VAL A 149 -7.17 -4.80 -0.30
C VAL A 149 -7.68 -3.38 -0.16
N LEU A 150 -8.41 -3.09 0.91
CA LEU A 150 -9.03 -1.78 1.16
C LEU A 150 -8.63 -1.27 2.53
N VAL A 151 -8.14 -0.04 2.63
CA VAL A 151 -7.99 0.62 3.93
C VAL A 151 -9.39 0.90 4.49
N VAL A 152 -9.65 0.38 5.68
CA VAL A 152 -10.94 0.54 6.39
C VAL A 152 -10.82 1.40 7.64
N ASP A 153 -9.60 1.56 8.16
CA ASP A 153 -9.30 2.49 9.24
C ASP A 153 -7.84 2.98 9.11
N TYR A 154 -7.62 4.24 9.48
CA TYR A 154 -6.32 4.90 9.39
C TYR A 154 -6.12 5.79 10.62
N THR A 155 -5.25 5.34 11.51
CA THR A 155 -4.83 6.10 12.69
C THR A 155 -3.44 6.66 12.44
N THR A 156 -3.32 7.98 12.54
CA THR A 156 -2.07 8.69 12.28
C THR A 156 -1.16 8.70 13.50
#